data_AF-A0A923U0A7-F1
#
_entry.id   AF-A0A923U0A7-F1
#
_cell.length_a   1.000
_cell.length_b   1.000
_cell.length_c   1.000
_cell.angle_alpha   90.00
_cell.angle_beta   90.00
_cell.angle_gamma   90.00
#
_symmetry.space_group_name_H-M   'P 1'
#
loop_
_entity.id
_entity.type
_entity.pdbx_description
1 polymer ?
#
loop_
_entity_poly.entity_id
_entity_poly.type
_entity_poly.pdbx_seq_one_letter_code
_entity_poly.pdbx_strand_id
1 'polypeptide(L)' 'MGNLDFDECFPLATEYVDDDLTIKVVHFNHLIAAKKVAGRHKDLGDIENLESKKD' A
#
# COMPACT_ATOMS: atom_id res chain seq x y z
N MET A 1 9.07 2.69 16.41
CA MET A 1 7.82 3.21 15.85
C MET A 1 7.79 2.84 14.38
N GLY A 2 6.89 1.94 13.96
CA GLY A 2 6.78 1.55 12.55
C GLY A 2 6.79 0.03 12.36
N ASN A 3 5.73 -0.63 12.78
CA ASN A 3 5.27 -1.84 12.10
C ASN A 3 3.87 -1.49 11.61
N LEU A 4 3.64 -1.64 10.31
CA LEU A 4 2.30 -1.59 9.76
C LEU A 4 1.70 -2.96 10.08
N ASP A 5 0.78 -3.05 11.04
CA ASP A 5 0.26 -4.33 11.49
C ASP A 5 -0.67 -4.92 10.41
N PHE A 6 -0.46 -6.19 10.08
CA PHE A 6 -1.29 -6.89 9.11
C PHE A 6 -2.76 -6.84 9.53
N ASP A 7 -3.00 -6.97 10.84
CA ASP A 7 -4.34 -6.97 11.42
C ASP A 7 -5.04 -5.61 11.32
N GLU A 8 -4.29 -4.51 11.21
CA GLU A 8 -4.83 -3.17 10.97
C GLU A 8 -5.11 -2.90 9.48
N CYS A 9 -4.29 -3.47 8.60
CA CYS A 9 -4.36 -3.19 7.17
C CYS A 9 -5.29 -4.11 6.39
N PHE A 10 -5.36 -5.38 6.77
CA PHE A 10 -6.14 -6.39 6.08
C PHE A 10 -7.66 -6.09 6.07
N PRO A 11 -8.28 -5.60 7.17
CA PRO A 11 -9.70 -5.21 7.15
C PRO A 11 -10.01 -4.03 6.24
N LEU A 12 -9.02 -3.21 5.91
CA LEU A 12 -9.15 -2.02 5.06
C LEU A 12 -8.84 -2.31 3.58
N ALA A 13 -8.56 -3.57 3.24
CA ALA A 13 -8.38 -3.99 1.85
C ALA A 13 -9.70 -3.98 1.08
N THR A 14 -9.69 -3.45 -0.13
CA THR A 14 -10.83 -3.42 -1.03
C THR A 14 -10.84 -4.67 -1.90
N GLU A 15 -12.02 -5.17 -2.26
CA GLU A 15 -12.18 -6.26 -3.21
C GLU A 15 -12.32 -5.70 -4.63
N TYR A 16 -11.53 -6.23 -5.54
CA TYR A 16 -11.63 -6.03 -6.98
C TYR A 16 -12.07 -7.34 -7.61
N VAL A 17 -13.16 -7.30 -8.36
CA VAL A 17 -13.71 -8.48 -9.04
C VAL A 17 -13.45 -8.34 -10.53
N ASP A 18 -12.81 -9.35 -11.10
CA ASP A 18 -12.53 -9.49 -12.53
C ASP A 18 -13.05 -10.85 -13.00
N ASP A 19 -14.15 -10.86 -13.76
CA ASP A 19 -14.93 -12.04 -14.13
C ASP A 19 -15.28 -12.95 -12.94
N ASP A 20 -14.62 -14.09 -12.80
CA ASP A 20 -14.79 -15.09 -11.74
C ASP A 20 -13.70 -15.03 -10.66
N LEU A 21 -12.81 -14.04 -10.73
CA LEU A 21 -11.70 -13.84 -9.81
C LEU A 21 -11.94 -12.66 -8.88
N THR A 22 -11.90 -12.91 -7.56
CA THR A 22 -11.90 -11.87 -6.54
C THR A 22 -10.49 -11.64 -6.01
N ILE A 23 -10.01 -10.41 -6.11
CA ILE A 23 -8.68 -9.98 -5.69
C ILE A 23 -8.84 -8.99 -4.53
N LYS A 24 -8.25 -9.28 -3.37
CA LYS A 24 -8.13 -8.28 -2.29
C LYS A 24 -6.91 -7.39 -2.55
N VAL A 25 -7.15 -6.09 -2.67
CA VAL A 25 -6.12 -5.08 -2.89
C VAL A 25 -5.98 -4.20 -1.65
N VAL A 26 -4.74 -4.00 -1.20
CA VAL A 26 -4.45 -3.07 -0.10
C VAL A 26 -4.56 -1.62 -0.58
N HIS A 27 -5.05 -0.74 0.28
CA HIS A 27 -5.18 0.67 -0.08
C HIS A 27 -3.81 1.30 -0.36
N PHE A 28 -3.78 2.23 -1.31
CA PHE A 28 -2.56 2.92 -1.77
C PHE A 28 -1.76 3.58 -0.62
N ASN A 29 -2.46 4.19 0.34
CA ASN A 29 -1.82 4.79 1.51
C ASN A 29 -1.09 3.76 2.39
N HIS A 30 -1.61 2.53 2.50
CA HIS A 30 -0.96 1.46 3.26
C HIS A 30 0.25 0.92 2.53
N LEU A 31 0.21 0.88 1.20
CA LEU A 31 1.38 0.58 0.39
C LEU A 31 2.50 1.61 0.63
N ILE A 32 2.18 2.91 0.61
CA ILE A 32 3.14 3.98 0.91
C ILE A 32 3.69 3.85 2.34
N ALA A 33 2.83 3.62 3.32
CA ALA A 33 3.25 3.46 4.71
C ALA A 33 4.17 2.24 4.91
N ALA A 34 3.84 1.10 4.29
CA ALA A 34 4.69 -0.10 4.30
C ALA A 34 6.06 0.18 3.66
N LYS A 35 6.09 0.92 2.55
CA LYS A 35 7.32 1.31 1.85
C LYS A 35 8.19 2.25 2.69
N LYS A 36 7.58 3.21 3.41
CA LYS A 36 8.26 4.11 4.36
C LYS A 36 8.88 3.35 5.53
N VAL A 37 8.14 2.40 6.11
CA VAL A 37 8.61 1.55 7.22
C VAL A 37 9.72 0.61 6.77
N ALA A 38 9.63 0.03 5.57
CA ALA A 38 10.64 -0.90 5.05
C ALA A 38 12.02 -0.24 4.84
N GLY A 39 12.09 1.10 4.74
CA GLY A 39 13.32 1.88 4.82
C GLY A 39 14.37 1.57 3.73
N ARG A 40 14.02 0.85 2.67
CA ARG A 40 14.97 0.53 1.58
C ARG A 40 15.21 1.80 0.76
N HIS A 41 16.47 2.14 0.54
CA HIS A 41 16.87 3.32 -0.25
C HIS A 41 16.25 3.37 -1.66
N LYS A 42 15.93 2.21 -2.26
CA LYS A 42 15.26 2.13 -3.56
C LYS A 42 13.77 2.54 -3.51
N ASP A 43 13.13 2.43 -2.36
CA ASP A 43 11.70 2.74 -2.16
C ASP A 43 11.45 4.26 -1.96
N LEU A 44 12.47 5.07 -1.66
CA LEU A 44 12.34 6.54 -1.49
C LEU A 44 11.94 7.25 -2.79
N GLY A 45 12.56 6.88 -3.91
CA GLY A 45 12.21 7.44 -5.23
C GLY A 45 10.83 6.98 -5.74
N ASP A 46 10.39 5.79 -5.33
CA ASP A 46 9.04 5.31 -5.64
C ASP A 46 7.99 6.11 -4.84
N ILE A 47 8.26 6.40 -3.56
CA ILE A 47 7.36 7.21 -2.72
C ILE A 47 7.17 8.61 -3.31
N GLU A 48 8.23 9.30 -3.73
CA GLU A 48 8.12 10.64 -4.33
C GLU A 48 7.27 10.64 -5.63
N ASN A 49 7.42 9.60 -6.47
CA ASN A 49 6.60 9.43 -7.68
C ASN A 49 5.14 9.07 -7.38
N LEU A 50 4.87 8.39 -6.27
CA LEU A 50 3.52 8.00 -5.85
C LEU A 50 2.78 9.18 -5.19
N GLU A 51 3.48 10.00 -4.40
CA GLU A 51 2.90 11.19 -3.75
C GLU A 51 2.64 12.34 -4.73
N SER A 52 3.42 12.45 -5.81
CA SER A 52 3.24 13.47 -6.85
C SER A 52 2.06 13.22 -7.80
N LYS A 53 1.42 12.05 -7.76
CA LYS A 53 0.22 11.71 -8.55
C LYS A 53 -1.11 12.03 -7.87
N LYS A 54 -1.10 12.78 -6.77
CA LYS A 54 -2.32 13.32 -6.16
C LYS A 54 -2.85 14.48 -7.02
N ASP A 55 -3.74 14.16 -7.94
CA ASP A 55 -4.76 15.08 -8.48
C ASP A 55 -5.98 15.15 -7.54
#